data_AF-A0A7X8E7H6-F1
#
_entry.id   AF-A0A7X8E7H6-F1
#
_cell.length_a   1.000
_cell.length_b   1.000
_cell.length_c   1.000
_cell.angle_alpha   90.00
_cell.angle_beta   90.00
_cell.angle_gamma   90.00
#
_symmetry.space_group_name_H-M   'P 1'
#
loop_
_entity.id
_entity.type
_entity.pdbx_description
1 polymer ?
#
loop_
_entity_poly.entity_id
_entity_poly.type
_entity_poly.pdbx_seq_one_letter_code
_entity_poly.pdbx_strand_id
1 'polypeptide(L)'
;MNITGTIVNYYFHCKRQCWLFANKINLEDNSEDVRLGKVLHELKAEGRKNREVAIDNIKIDKIDDIYLTEIKKSDADLKAIEWQTLFYLTKLRDKGIYRKGKIEI
;
A
#
# COMPACT_ATOMS: atom_id res chain seq x y z
N MET A 1 -7.17 14.35 10.49
CA MET A 1 -6.06 13.47 10.07
C MET A 1 -6.51 12.67 8.87
N ASN A 2 -5.79 12.71 7.76
CA ASN A 2 -6.16 11.94 6.56
C ASN A 2 -5.57 10.53 6.67
N ILE A 3 -6.43 9.51 6.73
CA ILE A 3 -6.02 8.11 6.90
C ILE A 3 -5.55 7.55 5.55
N THR A 4 -4.26 7.24 5.41
CA THR A 4 -3.68 6.63 4.20
C THR A 4 -3.57 5.11 4.33
N GLY A 5 -3.27 4.42 3.23
CA GLY A 5 -2.98 2.98 3.26
C GLY A 5 -1.82 2.62 4.20
N THR A 6 -0.78 3.45 4.27
CA THR A 6 0.34 3.27 5.19
C THR A 6 -0.09 3.32 6.65
N ILE A 7 -0.99 4.25 7.03
CA ILE A 7 -1.52 4.33 8.40
C ILE A 7 -2.31 3.05 8.74
N VAL A 8 -3.15 2.57 7.81
CA VAL A 8 -3.90 1.32 7.99
C VAL A 8 -2.93 0.15 8.16
N ASN A 9 -1.93 0.03 7.29
CA ASN A 9 -0.91 -1.01 7.37
C ASN A 9 -0.21 -0.99 8.73
N TYR A 10 0.35 0.16 9.14
CA TYR A 10 1.03 0.29 10.42
C TYR A 10 0.13 0.03 11.62
N TYR A 11 -1.17 0.35 11.55
CA TYR A 11 -2.08 0.00 12.63
C TYR A 11 -2.11 -1.52 12.85
N PHE A 12 -2.09 -2.33 11.81
CA PHE A 12 -2.10 -3.80 11.95
C PHE A 12 -0.73 -4.40 12.20
N HIS A 13 0.35 -3.76 11.75
CA HIS A 13 1.73 -4.20 12.02
C HIS A 13 2.22 -3.80 13.43
N CYS A 14 2.20 -2.50 13.77
CA CYS A 14 2.69 -1.98 15.04
C CYS A 14 2.00 -0.66 15.46
N LYS A 15 1.23 -0.69 16.55
CA LYS A 15 0.49 0.50 17.06
C LYS A 15 1.38 1.69 17.37
N ARG A 16 2.57 1.46 17.91
CA ARG A 16 3.55 2.51 18.24
C ARG A 16 4.07 3.19 16.97
N GLN A 17 4.46 2.41 15.96
CA GLN A 17 4.88 2.93 14.67
C GLN A 17 3.75 3.71 13.99
N CYS A 18 2.52 3.19 14.03
CA CYS A 18 1.35 3.91 13.53
C CYS A 18 1.18 5.28 14.21
N TRP A 19 1.32 5.34 15.53
CA TRP A 19 1.20 6.60 16.28
C TRP A 19 2.34 7.57 15.94
N LEU A 20 3.58 7.10 15.88
CA LEU A 20 4.75 7.92 15.50
C LEU A 20 4.58 8.48 14.08
N PHE A 21 4.25 7.63 13.11
CA PHE A 21 4.01 8.03 11.73
C PHE A 21 2.86 9.04 11.61
N ALA A 22 1.74 8.81 12.31
CA ALA A 22 0.59 9.72 12.32
C ALA A 22 0.94 11.12 12.89
N ASN A 23 1.92 11.19 13.80
CA ASN A 23 2.47 12.43 14.35
C ASN A 23 3.69 12.95 13.58
N LYS A 24 3.93 12.45 12.35
CA LYS A 24 5.03 12.85 11.46
C LYS A 24 6.43 12.57 12.03
N ILE A 25 6.56 11.58 12.90
CA ILE A 25 7.82 11.09 13.43
C ILE A 25 8.21 9.83 12.64
N ASN A 26 8.97 10.02 11.56
CA ASN A 26 9.43 8.94 10.69
C ASN A 26 10.84 8.51 11.09
N LEU A 27 11.06 7.19 11.24
CA LEU A 27 12.35 6.62 11.63
C LEU A 27 12.93 5.66 10.56
N GLU A 28 12.26 5.56 9.42
CA GLU A 28 12.55 4.57 8.37
C GLU A 28 13.45 5.10 7.25
N ASP A 29 13.69 6.42 7.19
CA ASP A 29 14.35 7.05 6.04
C ASP A 29 15.80 6.57 5.83
N ASN A 30 16.47 6.12 6.90
CA ASN A 30 17.83 5.56 6.86
C ASN A 30 17.88 4.04 6.69
N SER A 31 16.74 3.35 6.57
CA SER A 31 16.71 1.90 6.38
C SER A 31 17.09 1.52 4.94
N GLU A 32 18.16 0.73 4.79
CA GLU A 32 18.58 0.20 3.49
C GLU A 32 17.52 -0.73 2.90
N ASP A 33 16.85 -1.54 3.72
CA ASP A 33 15.76 -2.42 3.28
C ASP A 33 14.58 -1.63 2.70
N VAL A 34 14.21 -0.52 3.33
CA VAL A 34 13.15 0.38 2.83
C VAL A 34 13.56 1.01 1.51
N ARG A 35 14.82 1.47 1.40
CA ARG A 35 15.36 2.03 0.14
C ARG A 35 15.35 0.98 -0.98
N LEU A 36 15.82 -0.23 -0.69
CA LEU A 36 15.83 -1.34 -1.64
C LEU A 36 14.39 -1.70 -2.08
N GLY A 37 13.44 -1.72 -1.16
CA GLY A 37 12.03 -1.95 -1.45
C GLY A 37 11.45 -0.93 -2.43
N LYS A 38 11.79 0.36 -2.26
CA LYS A 38 11.37 1.43 -3.19
C LYS A 38 11.93 1.22 -4.59
N VAL A 39 13.22 0.94 -4.72
CA VAL A 39 13.86 0.68 -6.01
C VAL A 39 13.28 -0.56 -6.69
N LEU A 40 13.04 -1.65 -5.96
CA LEU A 40 12.40 -2.85 -6.51
C LEU A 40 10.98 -2.56 -7.01
N HIS A 41 10.24 -1.69 -6.31
CA HIS A 41 8.91 -1.27 -6.72
C HIS A 41 8.96 -0.45 -8.02
N GLU A 42 9.88 0.51 -8.10
CA GLU A 42 10.15 1.30 -9.32
C GLU A 42 10.53 0.42 -10.51
N LEU A 43 11.46 -0.53 -10.33
CA LEU A 43 11.84 -1.49 -11.38
C LEU A 43 10.68 -2.41 -11.80
N LYS A 44 9.83 -2.84 -10.84
CA LYS A 44 8.61 -3.61 -11.15
C LYS A 44 7.53 -2.76 -11.87
N ALA A 45 7.63 -1.43 -11.80
CA ALA A 45 6.73 -0.49 -12.46
C ALA A 45 7.19 -0.14 -13.89
N GLU A 46 8.50 -0.09 -14.15
CA GLU A 46 9.07 0.19 -15.48
C GLU A 46 8.53 -0.79 -16.56
N GLY A 47 7.98 -0.24 -17.65
CA GLY A 47 7.49 -0.99 -18.80
C GLY A 47 6.05 -1.53 -18.75
N ARG A 48 5.28 -1.28 -17.66
CA ARG A 48 3.88 -1.75 -17.53
C ARG A 48 2.88 -0.58 -17.61
N LYS A 49 2.01 -0.57 -18.63
CA LYS A 49 1.06 0.53 -18.92
C LYS A 49 -0.03 0.81 -17.85
N ASN A 50 -0.26 -0.07 -16.89
CA ASN A 50 -1.42 -0.01 -15.96
C ASN A 50 -1.02 -0.05 -14.47
N ARG A 51 -0.02 0.71 -14.06
CA ARG A 51 0.47 0.66 -12.66
C ARG A 51 0.71 2.04 -12.06
N GLU A 52 0.36 2.14 -10.78
CA GLU A 52 0.25 3.35 -9.96
C GLU A 52 -0.92 4.28 -10.31
N VAL A 53 -2.06 4.02 -9.67
CA VAL A 53 -3.19 4.96 -9.66
C VAL A 53 -3.23 5.64 -8.29
N ALA A 54 -3.02 6.96 -8.30
CA ALA A 54 -3.29 7.81 -7.15
C ALA A 54 -4.75 8.24 -7.19
N ILE A 55 -5.53 7.84 -6.19
CA ILE A 55 -6.93 8.25 -6.03
C ILE A 55 -7.08 8.83 -4.62
N ASP A 56 -7.49 10.08 -4.51
CA ASP A 56 -7.56 10.81 -3.24
C ASP A 56 -6.24 10.73 -2.45
N ASN A 57 -6.24 9.95 -1.37
CA ASN A 57 -5.11 9.74 -0.47
C ASN A 57 -4.63 8.29 -0.43
N ILE A 58 -4.96 7.50 -1.46
CA ILE A 58 -4.47 6.14 -1.67
C ILE A 58 -3.59 6.05 -2.90
N LYS A 59 -2.54 5.24 -2.80
CA LYS A 59 -1.64 4.89 -3.90
C LYS A 59 -1.73 3.38 -4.10
N ILE A 60 -2.24 2.96 -5.25
CA ILE A 60 -2.47 1.56 -5.60
C ILE A 60 -1.37 1.09 -6.55
N ASP A 61 -0.68 0.01 -6.24
CA ASP A 61 0.42 -0.51 -7.06
C ASP A 61 -0.02 -0.92 -8.47
N LYS A 62 -1.10 -1.71 -8.56
CA LYS A 62 -1.71 -2.13 -9.84
C LYS A 62 -3.22 -2.18 -9.74
N ILE A 63 -3.88 -1.74 -10.81
CA ILE A 63 -5.31 -1.97 -11.01
C ILE A 63 -5.57 -2.37 -12.45
N ASP A 64 -6.44 -3.35 -12.65
CA ASP A 64 -7.05 -3.70 -13.94
C ASP A 64 -8.57 -3.81 -13.78
N ASP A 65 -9.30 -4.30 -14.78
CA ASP A 65 -10.76 -4.35 -14.75
C ASP A 65 -11.32 -5.30 -13.68
N ILE A 66 -10.51 -6.27 -13.22
CA ILE A 66 -10.92 -7.31 -12.31
C ILE A 66 -10.29 -7.11 -10.94
N TYR A 67 -9.00 -6.78 -10.89
CA TYR A 67 -8.18 -6.81 -9.69
C TYR A 67 -7.59 -5.45 -9.33
N LEU A 68 -7.61 -5.17 -8.02
CA LEU A 68 -6.63 -4.32 -7.36
C LEU A 68 -5.53 -5.24 -6.81
N THR A 69 -4.28 -5.03 -7.22
CA THR A 69 -3.15 -5.83 -6.75
C THR A 69 -2.19 -5.00 -5.91
N GLU A 70 -1.91 -5.45 -4.70
CA GLU A 70 -0.84 -4.93 -3.84
C GLU A 70 0.40 -5.82 -3.99
N ILE A 71 1.56 -5.21 -4.26
CA ILE A 71 2.81 -5.93 -4.51
C ILE A 71 3.74 -5.74 -3.32
N LYS A 72 4.31 -6.83 -2.82
CA LYS A 72 5.31 -6.79 -1.74
C LYS A 72 6.60 -7.50 -2.13
N LYS A 73 7.61 -7.41 -1.27
CA LYS A 73 8.90 -8.11 -1.39
C LYS A 73 8.86 -9.45 -0.63
N SER A 74 8.08 -9.50 0.46
CA SER A 74 7.93 -10.65 1.34
C SER A 74 6.53 -10.66 1.95
N ASP A 75 6.20 -11.78 2.59
CA ASP A 75 4.95 -12.05 3.32
C ASP A 75 5.03 -11.72 4.81
N ALA A 76 6.04 -10.94 5.24
CA ALA A 76 6.32 -10.68 6.65
C ALA A 76 5.10 -10.14 7.43
N ASP A 77 4.21 -9.38 6.79
CA ASP A 77 3.04 -8.76 7.42
C ASP A 77 1.74 -8.91 6.61
N LEU A 78 1.39 -10.15 6.23
CA LEU A 78 0.19 -10.45 5.45
C LEU A 78 -1.09 -9.78 5.97
N LYS A 79 -1.29 -9.76 7.29
CA LYS A 79 -2.47 -9.12 7.90
C LYS A 79 -2.50 -7.61 7.64
N ALA A 80 -1.36 -6.92 7.74
CA ALA A 80 -1.29 -5.49 7.48
C ALA A 80 -1.56 -5.19 6.00
N ILE A 81 -1.04 -6.03 5.11
CA ILE A 81 -1.24 -5.94 3.66
C ILE A 81 -2.71 -6.20 3.29
N GLU A 82 -3.35 -7.19 3.90
CA GLU A 82 -4.77 -7.49 3.71
C GLU A 82 -5.64 -6.30 4.07
N TRP A 83 -5.44 -5.72 5.26
CA TRP A 83 -6.21 -4.57 5.71
C TRP A 83 -5.97 -3.31 4.89
N GLN A 84 -4.73 -3.09 4.45
CA GLN A 84 -4.42 -2.02 3.49
C GLN A 84 -5.17 -2.23 2.16
N THR A 85 -5.20 -3.46 1.65
CA THR A 85 -5.91 -3.82 0.41
C THR A 85 -7.42 -3.62 0.56
N LEU A 86 -8.01 -4.05 1.67
CA LEU A 86 -9.42 -3.85 1.99
C LEU A 86 -9.78 -2.37 2.08
N PHE A 87 -8.90 -1.55 2.67
CA PHE A 87 -9.08 -0.10 2.71
C PHE A 87 -9.12 0.50 1.31
N TYR A 88 -8.22 0.09 0.42
CA TYR A 88 -8.24 0.56 -0.98
C TYR A 88 -9.50 0.12 -1.73
N LEU A 89 -9.94 -1.13 -1.56
CA LEU A 89 -11.19 -1.63 -2.16
C LEU A 89 -12.41 -0.85 -1.68
N THR A 90 -12.44 -0.45 -0.40
CA THR A 90 -13.52 0.36 0.15
C THR A 90 -13.54 1.74 -0.50
N LYS A 91 -12.37 2.39 -0.66
CA LYS A 91 -12.25 3.68 -1.36
C LYS A 91 -12.67 3.62 -2.82
N LEU A 92 -12.36 2.53 -3.53
CA LEU A 92 -12.86 2.32 -4.88
C LEU A 92 -14.38 2.14 -4.91
N ARG A 93 -14.92 1.36 -3.97
CA ARG A 93 -16.36 1.12 -3.85
C ARG A 93 -17.14 2.41 -3.60
N ASP A 94 -16.62 3.30 -2.75
CA ASP A 94 -17.23 4.61 -2.49
C ASP A 94 -17.34 5.47 -3.77
N LYS A 95 -16.51 5.19 -4.79
CA LYS A 95 -16.54 5.83 -6.11
C LYS A 95 -17.30 5.02 -7.17
N GLY A 96 -17.97 3.94 -6.80
CA GLY A 96 -18.68 3.05 -7.70
C GLY A 96 -17.78 2.10 -8.52
N ILE A 97 -16.50 1.99 -8.16
CA ILE A 97 -15.55 1.08 -8.83
C ILE A 97 -15.44 -0.20 -8.01
N TYR A 98 -15.83 -1.33 -8.62
CA TYR A 98 -15.79 -2.64 -7.97
C TYR A 98 -14.64 -3.47 -8.51
N ARG A 99 -13.76 -3.95 -7.63
CA ARG A 99 -12.62 -4.80 -7.93
C ARG A 99 -12.48 -5.92 -6.89
N LYS A 100 -11.76 -6.98 -7.25
CA LYS A 100 -11.29 -8.02 -6.32
C LYS A 100 -9.91 -7.66 -5.80
N GLY A 101 -9.61 -7.97 -4.54
CA GLY A 101 -8.27 -7.80 -3.97
C GLY A 101 -7.35 -8.95 -4.38
N LYS A 102 -6.10 -8.64 -4.71
CA LYS A 102 -5.02 -9.61 -4.94
C LYS A 102 -3.76 -9.12 -4.22
N ILE A 103 -3.06 -10.02 -3.55
CA ILE A 103 -1.75 -9.76 -2.96
C ILE A 103 -0.73 -10.57 -3.77
N GLU A 104 0.34 -9.92 -4.22
CA GLU A 104 1.43 -10.53 -4.98
C GLU A 104 2.75 -10.28 -4.23
N ILE A 105 3.46 -11.35 -3.87
CA ILE A 105 4.75 -11.31 -3.18
C ILE A 105 5.85 -11.44 -4.23
#